data_AF-A0A9Q9MJR6-F1
#
_entry.id   AF-A0A9Q9MJR6-F1
#
_cell.length_a   1.000
_cell.length_b   1.000
_cell.length_c   1.000
_cell.angle_alpha   90.00
_cell.angle_beta   90.00
_cell.angle_gamma   90.00
#
_symmetry.space_group_name_H-M   'P 1'
#
loop_
_entity.id
_entity.type
_entity.pdbx_description
1 polymer ?
#
loop_
_entity_poly.entity_id
_entity_poly.type
_entity_poly.pdbx_seq_one_letter_code
_entity_poly.pdbx_strand_id
1 'polypeptide(L)'
;MAGSGAGKSTLLQQWVQTGAAVFLGLPYKDEELPVDGRPVVIDGVERVDPDGAQWRRLVGVVPLVLSGREPIPVAAVDRLGAGHLGFAEDETYQVLAAALADAAGADGLAPDLHLLTGGWPALVGLAAAWLARLPAAERGASLRQLARVDGPLREHLVGALLQVLHHEEREFVRRLAYLPAVDAATAGALGLAEELGALPPLVVPVIGGDGSYAVPEPLRETIQQRLPLTDRERRALLEAFQGM
;
A
#
# COMPACT_ATOMS: atom_id res chain seq x y z
N MET A 1 2.34 2.12 -10.66
CA MET A 1 1.42 1.32 -9.81
C MET A 1 1.75 1.57 -8.35
N ALA A 2 0.74 1.87 -7.53
CA ALA A 2 0.93 2.02 -6.10
C ALA A 2 0.37 0.80 -5.37
N GLY A 3 1.14 0.24 -4.42
CA GLY A 3 0.75 -0.96 -3.65
C GLY A 3 -0.45 -0.75 -2.73
N SER A 4 -0.85 -1.81 -2.01
CA SER A 4 -1.85 -1.68 -0.93
C SER A 4 -1.36 -0.74 0.16
N GLY A 5 -2.28 -0.03 0.81
CA GLY A 5 -1.95 0.97 1.84
C GLY A 5 -1.43 2.32 1.31
N ALA A 6 -1.29 2.49 -0.01
CA ALA A 6 -0.89 3.78 -0.60
C ALA A 6 -2.01 4.85 -0.60
N GLY A 7 -3.10 4.65 0.14
CA GLY A 7 -4.21 5.61 0.23
C GLY A 7 -5.09 5.73 -1.02
N LYS A 8 -4.92 4.90 -2.06
CA LYS A 8 -5.72 4.96 -3.31
C LYS A 8 -7.23 5.00 -3.05
N SER A 9 -7.77 3.99 -2.35
CA SER A 9 -9.20 3.91 -2.09
C SER A 9 -9.71 5.08 -1.23
N THR A 10 -8.88 5.58 -0.29
CA THR A 10 -9.20 6.77 0.50
C THR A 10 -9.27 8.02 -0.36
N LEU A 11 -8.28 8.25 -1.23
CA LEU A 11 -8.25 9.36 -2.18
C LEU A 11 -9.48 9.32 -3.11
N LEU A 12 -9.78 8.16 -3.66
CA LEU A 12 -10.93 7.94 -4.54
C LEU A 12 -12.26 8.21 -3.83
N GLN A 13 -12.44 7.70 -2.61
CA GLN A 13 -13.64 7.95 -1.81
C GLN A 13 -13.81 9.44 -1.49
N GLN A 14 -12.72 10.12 -1.11
CA GLN A 14 -12.76 11.55 -0.83
C GLN A 14 -13.15 12.34 -2.08
N TRP A 15 -12.60 11.98 -3.24
CA TRP A 15 -12.92 12.64 -4.50
C TRP A 15 -14.41 12.49 -4.87
N VAL A 16 -14.97 11.30 -4.65
CA VAL A 16 -16.41 11.04 -4.83
C VAL A 16 -17.25 11.83 -3.82
N GLN A 17 -16.84 11.90 -2.55
CA GLN A 17 -17.55 12.65 -1.51
C GLN A 17 -17.59 14.15 -1.78
N THR A 18 -16.56 14.71 -2.43
CA THR A 18 -16.58 16.13 -2.87
C THR A 18 -17.54 16.41 -4.03
N GLY A 19 -18.14 15.37 -4.61
CA GLY A 19 -19.01 15.46 -5.79
C GLY A 19 -18.25 15.63 -7.11
N ALA A 20 -16.92 15.68 -7.07
CA ALA A 20 -16.06 15.86 -8.25
C ALA A 20 -15.96 14.61 -9.14
N ALA A 21 -16.37 13.44 -8.65
CA ALA A 21 -16.42 12.20 -9.42
C ALA A 21 -17.61 11.32 -8.99
N VAL A 22 -17.95 10.33 -9.81
CA VAL A 22 -18.98 9.32 -9.48
C VAL A 22 -18.32 7.97 -9.30
N PHE A 23 -18.61 7.29 -8.19
CA PHE A 23 -18.12 5.95 -7.94
C PHE A 23 -18.97 4.92 -8.67
N LEU A 24 -18.33 4.01 -9.41
CA LEU A 24 -18.99 2.88 -10.06
C LEU A 24 -18.61 1.59 -9.31
N GLY A 25 -19.56 1.03 -8.57
CA GLY A 25 -19.35 -0.24 -7.87
C GLY A 25 -19.32 -1.42 -8.84
N LEU A 26 -18.39 -2.35 -8.65
CA LEU A 26 -18.29 -3.58 -9.44
C LEU A 26 -18.90 -4.79 -8.70
N PRO A 27 -19.62 -5.69 -9.41
CA PRO A 27 -20.00 -5.59 -10.82
C PRO A 27 -21.14 -4.59 -11.03
N TYR A 28 -21.00 -3.70 -12.01
CA TYR A 28 -22.04 -2.74 -12.35
C TYR A 28 -23.07 -3.38 -13.28
N LYS A 29 -24.35 -3.42 -12.88
CA LYS A 29 -25.43 -4.00 -13.67
C LYS A 29 -26.18 -2.92 -14.45
N ASP A 30 -25.79 -2.69 -15.70
CA ASP A 30 -26.55 -1.87 -16.68
C ASP A 30 -27.12 -0.53 -16.15
N GLU A 31 -26.57 0.07 -15.08
CA GLU A 31 -27.08 1.36 -14.62
C GLU A 31 -26.66 2.43 -15.65
N GLU A 32 -27.38 3.55 -15.71
CA GLU A 32 -27.06 4.62 -16.66
C GLU A 32 -25.72 5.27 -16.30
N LEU A 33 -24.80 5.33 -17.26
CA LEU A 33 -23.55 6.07 -17.07
C LEU A 33 -23.87 7.54 -16.75
N PRO A 34 -23.14 8.18 -15.81
CA PRO A 34 -23.35 9.58 -15.54
C PRO A 34 -23.05 10.39 -16.80
N VAL A 35 -24.08 11.08 -17.31
CA VAL A 35 -24.03 11.91 -18.51
C VAL A 35 -23.64 13.36 -18.24
N ASP A 36 -23.34 13.70 -16.98
CA ASP A 36 -22.98 15.05 -16.56
C ASP A 36 -21.50 15.40 -16.81
N GLY A 37 -20.74 14.49 -17.44
CA GLY A 37 -19.34 14.70 -17.82
C GLY A 37 -18.34 14.59 -16.66
N ARG A 38 -18.79 14.26 -15.45
CA ARG A 38 -17.87 14.03 -14.32
C ARG A 38 -17.04 12.76 -14.54
N PRO A 39 -15.79 12.73 -14.02
CA PRO A 39 -14.99 11.53 -14.00
C PRO A 39 -15.70 10.37 -13.29
N VAL A 40 -15.57 9.18 -13.87
CA VAL A 40 -16.04 7.93 -13.26
C VAL A 40 -14.86 7.22 -12.60
N VAL A 41 -15.03 6.88 -11.33
CA VAL A 41 -14.06 6.15 -10.52
C VAL A 41 -14.42 4.68 -10.48
N ILE A 42 -13.44 3.83 -10.81
CA ILE A 42 -13.53 2.37 -10.68
C ILE A 42 -12.37 1.92 -9.80
N ASP A 43 -12.67 1.32 -8.64
CA ASP A 43 -11.67 0.70 -7.77
C ASP A 43 -11.67 -0.82 -7.96
N GLY A 44 -10.46 -1.41 -8.05
CA GLY A 44 -10.28 -2.83 -8.36
C GLY A 44 -10.61 -3.18 -9.80
N VAL A 45 -10.09 -2.41 -10.76
CA VAL A 45 -10.37 -2.57 -12.21
C VAL A 45 -9.99 -3.96 -12.76
N GLU A 46 -9.11 -4.71 -12.09
CA GLU A 46 -8.82 -6.12 -12.40
C GLU A 46 -10.06 -7.02 -12.37
N ARG A 47 -11.15 -6.57 -11.73
CA ARG A 47 -12.44 -7.27 -11.70
C ARG A 47 -13.34 -6.97 -12.90
N VAL A 48 -12.91 -6.08 -13.80
CA VAL A 48 -13.64 -5.71 -15.01
C VAL A 48 -13.08 -6.49 -16.19
N ASP A 49 -13.95 -7.12 -16.97
CA ASP A 49 -13.57 -7.66 -18.27
C ASP A 49 -13.25 -6.52 -19.25
N PRO A 50 -11.99 -6.33 -19.66
CA PRO A 50 -11.60 -5.26 -20.58
C PRO A 50 -12.18 -5.45 -22.00
N ASP A 51 -12.61 -6.66 -22.34
CA ASP A 51 -13.30 -6.96 -23.60
C ASP A 51 -14.82 -6.96 -23.45
N GLY A 52 -15.32 -6.72 -22.24
CA GLY A 52 -16.73 -6.65 -21.92
C GLY A 52 -17.41 -5.45 -22.58
N ALA A 53 -18.69 -5.61 -22.94
CA ALA A 53 -19.50 -4.51 -23.46
C ALA A 53 -19.57 -3.30 -22.50
N GLN A 54 -19.45 -3.55 -21.19
CA GLN A 54 -19.44 -2.53 -20.15
C GLN A 54 -18.21 -1.62 -20.23
N TRP A 55 -17.01 -2.22 -20.38
CA TRP A 55 -15.76 -1.48 -20.52
C TRP A 55 -15.77 -0.59 -21.77
N ARG A 56 -16.22 -1.14 -22.91
CA ARG A 56 -16.34 -0.39 -24.16
C ARG A 56 -17.29 0.80 -24.10
N ARG A 57 -18.31 0.76 -23.22
CA ARG A 57 -19.23 1.89 -23.01
C ARG A 57 -18.62 3.02 -22.16
N LEU A 58 -17.65 2.69 -21.31
CA LEU A 58 -16.99 3.64 -20.41
C LEU A 58 -15.83 4.38 -21.11
N VAL A 59 -14.98 3.63 -21.80
CA VAL A 59 -13.76 4.17 -22.40
C VAL A 59 -14.08 5.13 -23.54
N GLY A 60 -13.62 6.37 -23.42
CA GLY A 60 -13.77 7.42 -24.44
C GLY A 60 -15.09 8.19 -24.38
N VAL A 61 -15.99 7.84 -23.47
CA VAL A 61 -17.27 8.55 -23.25
C VAL A 61 -17.17 9.53 -22.08
N VAL A 62 -16.50 9.12 -21.00
CA VAL A 62 -16.29 9.94 -19.80
C VAL A 62 -14.81 9.88 -19.38
N PRO A 63 -14.30 10.89 -18.65
CA PRO A 63 -13.01 10.77 -17.99
C PRO A 63 -13.03 9.60 -17.01
N LEU A 64 -12.00 8.75 -17.04
CA LEU A 64 -11.91 7.58 -16.16
C LEU A 64 -10.78 7.74 -15.16
N VAL A 65 -11.07 7.36 -13.92
CA VAL A 65 -10.10 7.25 -12.85
C VAL A 65 -10.13 5.82 -12.37
N LEU A 66 -9.03 5.11 -12.59
CA LEU A 66 -8.97 3.68 -12.40
C LEU A 66 -7.96 3.37 -11.31
N SER A 67 -8.38 2.64 -10.30
CA SER A 67 -7.50 2.02 -9.32
C SER A 67 -7.49 0.52 -9.55
N GLY A 68 -6.30 -0.04 -9.58
CA GLY A 68 -6.10 -1.45 -9.76
C GLY A 68 -4.79 -1.91 -9.16
N ARG A 69 -4.70 -3.21 -8.98
CA ARG A 69 -3.49 -3.88 -8.47
C ARG A 69 -2.64 -4.42 -9.61
N GLU A 70 -3.25 -4.65 -10.76
CA GLU A 70 -2.62 -5.13 -11.99
C GLU A 70 -2.45 -4.02 -13.04
N PRO A 71 -1.53 -4.17 -14.00
CA PRO A 71 -1.42 -3.25 -15.12
C PRO A 71 -2.74 -3.13 -15.87
N ILE A 72 -3.33 -1.93 -15.81
CA ILE A 72 -4.60 -1.66 -16.46
C ILE A 72 -4.38 -1.63 -17.99
N PRO A 73 -5.10 -2.46 -18.78
CA PRO A 73 -4.88 -2.63 -20.22
C PRO A 73 -5.55 -1.52 -21.05
N VAL A 74 -5.32 -0.25 -20.67
CA VAL A 74 -5.77 0.93 -21.43
C VAL A 74 -4.56 1.65 -22.00
N ALA A 75 -4.62 1.95 -23.29
CA ALA A 75 -3.66 2.82 -23.95
C ALA A 75 -3.90 4.28 -23.54
N ALA A 76 -2.84 5.11 -23.55
CA ALA A 76 -2.89 6.56 -23.26
C ALA A 76 -3.48 6.94 -21.89
N VAL A 77 -2.85 6.43 -20.81
CA VAL A 77 -3.21 6.80 -19.43
C VAL A 77 -2.04 7.44 -18.70
N ASP A 78 -2.32 8.48 -17.92
CA ASP A 78 -1.38 9.02 -16.94
C ASP A 78 -1.32 8.06 -15.75
N ARG A 79 -0.13 7.51 -15.47
CA ARG A 79 0.04 6.46 -14.45
C ARG A 79 0.60 7.02 -13.16
N LEU A 80 -0.23 7.03 -12.12
CA LEU A 80 0.24 7.29 -10.76
C LEU A 80 0.86 6.01 -10.15
N GLY A 81 2.10 6.14 -9.69
CA GLY A 81 2.86 5.09 -9.02
C GLY A 81 2.98 5.29 -7.53
N ALA A 82 3.57 4.32 -6.82
CA ALA A 82 3.85 4.42 -5.39
C ALA A 82 4.56 5.75 -5.03
N GLY A 83 5.58 6.14 -5.81
CA GLY A 83 6.30 7.40 -5.58
C GLY A 83 5.47 8.67 -5.78
N HIS A 84 4.30 8.59 -6.43
CA HIS A 84 3.38 9.72 -6.59
C HIS A 84 2.35 9.82 -5.47
N LEU A 85 2.25 8.79 -4.63
CA LEU A 85 1.33 8.73 -3.49
C LEU A 85 2.07 8.84 -2.15
N GLY A 86 3.40 8.88 -2.16
CA GLY A 86 4.17 9.24 -0.99
C GLY A 86 3.84 10.68 -0.62
N PHE A 87 3.45 10.90 0.62
CA PHE A 87 3.28 12.24 1.15
C PHE A 87 4.60 12.98 1.05
N ALA A 88 4.56 14.22 0.58
CA ALA A 88 5.60 15.19 0.84
C ALA A 88 5.69 15.53 2.34
N GLU A 89 6.71 16.28 2.71
CA GLU A 89 6.95 16.67 4.10
C GLU A 89 5.79 17.53 4.66
N ASP A 90 5.26 18.45 3.86
CA ASP A 90 4.12 19.29 4.19
C ASP A 90 2.81 18.49 4.33
N GLU A 91 2.60 17.49 3.49
CA GLU A 91 1.46 16.57 3.60
C GLU A 91 1.58 15.70 4.86
N THR A 92 2.80 15.26 5.20
CA THR A 92 3.07 14.54 6.46
C THR A 92 2.76 15.42 7.67
N TYR A 93 3.16 16.69 7.62
CA TYR A 93 2.79 17.70 8.61
C TYR A 93 1.28 17.86 8.74
N GLN A 94 0.55 17.97 7.63
CA GLN A 94 -0.91 18.15 7.65
C GLN A 94 -1.62 16.97 8.33
N VAL A 95 -1.23 15.75 8.00
CA VAL A 95 -1.78 14.54 8.63
C VAL A 95 -1.47 14.51 10.13
N LEU A 96 -0.24 14.87 10.50
CA LEU A 96 0.15 14.90 11.90
C LEU A 96 -0.58 16.00 12.68
N ALA A 97 -0.68 17.21 12.15
CA ALA A 97 -1.39 18.33 12.75
C ALA A 97 -2.85 18.01 13.00
N ALA A 98 -3.52 17.37 12.02
CA ALA A 98 -4.89 16.91 12.16
C ALA A 98 -5.02 15.84 13.26
N ALA A 99 -4.13 14.85 13.28
CA ALA A 99 -4.17 13.77 14.27
C ALA A 99 -3.91 14.24 15.71
N LEU A 100 -3.02 15.22 15.90
CA LEU A 100 -2.66 15.75 17.21
C LEU A 100 -3.61 16.84 17.70
N ALA A 101 -4.43 17.42 16.81
CA ALA A 101 -5.16 18.68 17.03
C ALA A 101 -4.25 19.80 17.56
N ASP A 102 -2.99 19.81 17.12
CA ASP A 102 -1.92 20.69 17.60
C ASP A 102 -0.91 20.92 16.47
N ALA A 103 -1.08 22.03 15.75
CA ALA A 103 -0.21 22.41 14.63
C ALA A 103 1.23 22.70 15.07
N ALA A 104 1.41 23.36 16.22
CA ALA A 104 2.74 23.71 16.72
C ALA A 104 3.51 22.45 17.18
N GLY A 105 2.81 21.51 17.84
CA GLY A 105 3.38 20.21 18.18
C GLY A 105 3.71 19.37 16.95
N ALA A 106 2.89 19.43 15.90
CA ALA A 106 3.14 18.72 14.65
C ALA A 106 4.34 19.28 13.86
N ASP A 107 4.49 20.61 13.81
CA ASP A 107 5.61 21.28 13.11
C ASP A 107 6.97 20.76 13.59
N GLY A 108 7.14 20.60 14.91
CA GLY A 108 8.36 20.07 15.51
C GLY A 108 8.58 18.55 15.35
N LEU A 109 7.60 17.80 14.85
CA LEU A 109 7.65 16.33 14.75
C LEU A 109 7.55 15.82 13.31
N ALA A 110 6.96 16.60 12.40
CA ALA A 110 6.68 16.18 11.04
C ALA A 110 7.94 15.84 10.22
N PRO A 111 9.05 16.59 10.30
CA PRO A 111 10.27 16.23 9.55
C PRO A 111 10.83 14.86 9.97
N ASP A 112 10.92 14.63 11.29
CA ASP A 112 11.39 13.35 11.84
C ASP A 112 10.44 12.20 11.45
N LEU A 113 9.13 12.44 11.52
CA LEU A 113 8.13 11.43 11.14
C LEU A 113 8.18 11.12 9.64
N HIS A 114 8.31 12.13 8.79
CA HIS A 114 8.41 11.99 7.35
C HIS A 114 9.65 11.17 6.99
N LEU A 115 10.80 11.51 7.58
CA LEU A 115 12.04 10.76 7.40
C LEU A 115 11.90 9.29 7.83
N LEU A 116 11.27 9.02 8.96
CA LEU A 116 11.10 7.66 9.49
C LEU A 116 10.16 6.79 8.65
N THR A 117 9.17 7.41 8.01
CA THR A 117 8.13 6.71 7.26
C THR A 117 8.36 6.72 5.75
N GLY A 118 9.34 7.50 5.27
CA GLY A 118 9.54 7.78 3.85
C GLY A 118 8.34 8.46 3.20
N GLY A 119 7.52 9.18 3.98
CA GLY A 119 6.26 9.77 3.53
C GLY A 119 5.16 8.77 3.19
N TRP A 120 5.30 7.48 3.50
CA TRP A 120 4.28 6.50 3.09
C TRP A 120 2.95 6.71 3.83
N PRO A 121 1.81 6.96 3.14
CA PRO A 121 0.58 7.41 3.80
C PRO A 121 0.08 6.50 4.94
N ALA A 122 0.13 5.18 4.75
CA ALA A 122 -0.26 4.23 5.79
C ALA A 122 0.66 4.29 7.02
N LEU A 123 1.97 4.42 6.82
CA LEU A 123 2.93 4.50 7.93
C LEU A 123 2.82 5.85 8.64
N VAL A 124 2.68 6.94 7.88
CA VAL A 124 2.44 8.29 8.41
C VAL A 124 1.16 8.30 9.24
N GLY A 125 0.05 7.80 8.71
CA GLY A 125 -1.24 7.77 9.40
C GLY A 125 -1.19 6.91 10.68
N LEU A 126 -0.56 5.74 10.61
CA LEU A 126 -0.43 4.84 11.77
C LEU A 126 0.45 5.45 12.88
N ALA A 127 1.58 6.04 12.50
CA ALA A 127 2.47 6.70 13.44
C ALA A 127 1.85 7.97 14.03
N ALA A 128 1.14 8.78 13.24
CA ALA A 128 0.41 9.96 13.71
C ALA A 128 -0.68 9.58 14.73
N ALA A 129 -1.48 8.54 14.44
CA ALA A 129 -2.48 8.02 15.38
C ALA A 129 -1.86 7.43 16.66
N TRP A 130 -0.65 6.85 16.58
CA TRP A 130 0.08 6.41 17.76
C TRP A 130 0.57 7.60 18.60
N LEU A 131 1.20 8.62 17.99
CA LEU A 131 1.65 9.83 18.67
C LEU A 131 0.49 10.59 19.36
N ALA A 132 -0.69 10.61 18.74
CA ALA A 132 -1.89 11.25 19.30
C ALA A 132 -2.31 10.66 20.65
N ARG A 133 -2.00 9.38 20.92
CA ARG A 133 -2.31 8.69 22.18
C ARG A 133 -1.33 8.99 23.31
N LEU A 134 -0.20 9.63 23.01
CA LEU A 134 0.84 9.97 23.99
C LEU A 134 0.63 11.39 24.54
N PRO A 135 1.03 11.65 25.80
CA PRO A 135 1.14 13.00 26.33
C PRO A 135 2.06 13.86 25.45
N ALA A 136 1.69 15.14 25.25
CA ALA A 136 2.42 16.04 24.35
C ALA A 136 3.92 16.14 24.67
N ALA A 137 4.27 16.18 25.96
CA ALA A 137 5.65 16.24 26.44
C ALA A 137 6.50 15.01 26.08
N GLU A 138 5.87 13.86 25.80
CA GLU A 138 6.56 12.59 25.52
C GLU A 138 6.77 12.37 24.01
N ARG A 139 5.88 12.88 23.16
CA ARG A 139 5.83 12.61 21.71
C ARG A 139 7.17 12.76 21.01
N GLY A 140 7.89 13.87 21.23
CA GLY A 140 9.17 14.11 20.58
C GLY A 140 10.31 13.23 21.09
N ALA A 141 10.31 12.91 22.39
CA ALA A 141 11.27 11.96 22.94
C ALA A 141 10.99 10.55 22.43
N SER A 142 9.71 10.15 22.39
CA SER A 142 9.27 8.89 21.83
C SER A 142 9.67 8.80 20.36
N LEU A 143 9.34 9.77 19.51
CA LEU A 143 9.69 9.79 18.07
C LEU A 143 11.20 9.67 17.82
N ARG A 144 12.03 10.44 18.55
CA ARG A 144 13.50 10.34 18.45
C ARG A 144 14.05 9.00 18.95
N GLN A 145 13.42 8.40 19.95
CA GLN A 145 13.76 7.04 20.39
C GLN A 145 13.48 6.02 19.27
N LEU A 146 12.50 6.28 18.39
CA LEU A 146 12.21 5.42 17.24
C LEU A 146 13.26 5.59 16.14
N ALA A 147 13.81 6.78 15.98
CA ALA A 147 14.85 7.07 15.00
C ALA A 147 16.24 6.54 15.37
N ARG A 148 16.51 6.38 16.68
CA ARG A 148 17.84 6.03 17.20
C ARG A 148 18.08 4.54 17.39
N VAL A 149 17.02 3.75 17.34
CA VAL A 149 17.09 2.31 17.60
C VAL A 149 16.66 1.61 16.33
N ASP A 150 17.41 0.59 15.90
CA ASP A 150 16.87 -0.53 15.13
C ASP A 150 15.76 -1.23 15.95
N GLY A 151 14.63 -0.56 16.18
CA GLY A 151 13.93 -0.64 17.46
C GLY A 151 12.40 -0.74 17.47
N PRO A 152 11.81 -0.65 18.68
CA PRO A 152 10.49 -1.18 19.00
C PRO A 152 9.33 -0.53 18.27
N LEU A 153 9.44 0.67 17.66
CA LEU A 153 8.36 1.18 16.80
C LEU A 153 8.34 0.48 15.46
N ARG A 154 9.48 0.27 14.78
CA ARG A 154 9.48 -0.50 13.53
C ARG A 154 8.89 -1.87 13.80
N GLU A 155 9.31 -2.51 14.88
CA GLU A 155 8.76 -3.79 15.31
C GLU A 155 7.29 -3.72 15.76
N HIS A 156 6.86 -2.65 16.42
CA HIS A 156 5.50 -2.47 16.88
C HIS A 156 4.54 -2.13 15.73
N LEU A 157 4.96 -1.31 14.78
CA LEU A 157 4.22 -0.98 13.56
C LEU A 157 4.16 -2.19 12.65
N VAL A 158 5.28 -2.88 12.41
CA VAL A 158 5.27 -4.17 11.69
C VAL A 158 4.41 -5.18 12.45
N GLY A 159 4.53 -5.28 13.78
CA GLY A 159 3.70 -6.13 14.60
C GLY A 159 2.20 -5.82 14.49
N ALA A 160 1.82 -4.54 14.54
CA ALA A 160 0.45 -4.08 14.39
C ALA A 160 -0.08 -4.33 12.97
N LEU A 161 0.74 -4.10 11.94
CA LEU A 161 0.42 -4.40 10.55
C LEU A 161 0.24 -5.92 10.35
N LEU A 162 1.15 -6.73 10.88
CA LEU A 162 1.05 -8.18 10.84
C LEU A 162 -0.20 -8.70 11.56
N GLN A 163 -0.64 -8.06 12.64
CA GLN A 163 -1.85 -8.45 13.36
C GLN A 163 -3.14 -8.24 12.55
N VAL A 164 -3.18 -7.23 11.67
CA VAL A 164 -4.35 -6.94 10.82
C VAL A 164 -4.36 -7.72 9.50
N LEU A 165 -3.24 -8.34 9.10
CA LEU A 165 -3.19 -9.20 7.91
C LEU A 165 -4.00 -10.49 8.11
N HIS A 166 -4.72 -10.88 7.06
CA HIS A 166 -5.32 -12.21 6.96
C HIS A 166 -4.25 -13.31 6.94
N HIS A 167 -4.65 -14.55 7.22
CA HIS A 167 -3.71 -15.67 7.32
C HIS A 167 -2.88 -15.85 6.03
N GLU A 168 -3.51 -15.79 4.86
CA GLU A 168 -2.86 -15.91 3.55
C GLU A 168 -1.86 -14.77 3.29
N GLU A 169 -2.26 -13.52 3.54
CA GLU A 169 -1.38 -12.35 3.40
C GLU A 169 -0.16 -12.42 4.33
N ARG A 170 -0.37 -12.91 5.56
CA ARG A 170 0.68 -13.08 6.55
C ARG A 170 1.65 -14.19 6.14
N GLU A 171 1.16 -15.31 5.64
CA GLU A 171 1.99 -16.40 5.11
C GLU A 171 2.80 -15.96 3.89
N PHE A 172 2.20 -15.15 3.01
CA PHE A 172 2.90 -14.57 1.88
C PHE A 172 4.04 -13.64 2.31
N VAL A 173 3.75 -12.66 3.18
CA VAL A 173 4.77 -11.75 3.72
C VAL A 173 5.86 -12.53 4.46
N ARG A 174 5.47 -13.56 5.24
CA ARG A 174 6.39 -14.45 5.96
C ARG A 174 7.39 -15.12 5.03
N ARG A 175 6.94 -15.73 3.94
CA ARG A 175 7.81 -16.43 2.97
C ARG A 175 8.62 -15.46 2.12
N LEU A 176 7.98 -14.39 1.62
CA LEU A 176 8.62 -13.40 0.76
C LEU A 176 9.75 -12.65 1.47
N ALA A 177 9.68 -12.50 2.80
CA ALA A 177 10.78 -11.93 3.58
C ALA A 177 12.09 -12.73 3.49
N TYR A 178 12.09 -13.98 3.03
CA TYR A 178 13.32 -14.78 2.85
C TYR A 178 13.85 -14.78 1.41
N LEU A 179 13.14 -14.15 0.49
CA LEU A 179 13.45 -14.14 -0.92
C LEU A 179 13.94 -12.74 -1.36
N PRO A 180 14.71 -12.65 -2.45
CA PRO A 180 14.92 -11.37 -3.13
C PRO A 180 13.61 -10.89 -3.78
N ALA A 181 13.69 -9.94 -4.70
CA ALA A 181 12.53 -9.58 -5.50
C ALA A 181 12.02 -10.79 -6.29
N VAL A 182 10.71 -11.00 -6.31
CA VAL A 182 10.07 -12.05 -7.12
C VAL A 182 9.01 -11.41 -8.02
N ASP A 183 8.89 -11.88 -9.25
CA ASP A 183 7.78 -11.53 -10.12
C ASP A 183 6.56 -12.44 -9.85
N ALA A 184 5.45 -12.15 -10.53
CA ALA A 184 4.22 -12.92 -10.38
C ALA A 184 4.37 -14.39 -10.80
N ALA A 185 5.17 -14.67 -11.85
CA ALA A 185 5.39 -16.02 -12.34
C ALA A 185 6.17 -16.87 -11.31
N THR A 186 7.22 -16.29 -10.75
CA THR A 186 8.05 -16.89 -9.70
C THR A 186 7.24 -17.11 -8.44
N ALA A 187 6.47 -16.12 -8.01
CA ALA A 187 5.59 -16.29 -6.85
C ALA A 187 4.51 -17.35 -7.07
N GLY A 188 3.97 -17.48 -8.28
CA GLY A 188 3.05 -18.55 -8.65
C GLY A 188 3.71 -19.93 -8.56
N ALA A 189 4.89 -20.10 -9.14
CA ALA A 189 5.64 -21.36 -9.09
C ALA A 189 6.04 -21.78 -7.66
N LEU A 190 6.27 -20.81 -6.78
CA LEU A 190 6.56 -21.03 -5.36
C LEU A 190 5.30 -21.28 -4.50
N GLY A 191 4.10 -21.25 -5.10
CA GLY A 191 2.83 -21.37 -4.37
C GLY A 191 2.62 -20.23 -3.37
N LEU A 192 3.09 -19.03 -3.69
CA LEU A 192 2.92 -17.82 -2.88
C LEU A 192 1.69 -17.02 -3.32
N ALA A 193 1.32 -17.07 -4.59
CA ALA A 193 0.39 -16.11 -5.21
C ALA A 193 -1.05 -16.59 -5.39
N GLU A 194 -1.38 -17.87 -5.13
CA GLU A 194 -2.65 -18.47 -5.60
C GLU A 194 -3.94 -17.79 -5.09
N GLU A 195 -3.88 -16.97 -4.03
CA GLU A 195 -5.08 -16.40 -3.40
C GLU A 195 -5.02 -14.88 -3.17
N LEU A 196 -3.90 -14.23 -3.50
CA LEU A 196 -3.72 -12.80 -3.22
C LEU A 196 -4.28 -11.93 -4.32
N GLY A 197 -5.53 -11.50 -4.14
CA GLY A 197 -6.10 -10.44 -4.96
C GLY A 197 -5.33 -9.11 -4.87
N ALA A 198 -4.42 -8.92 -3.88
CA ALA A 198 -3.52 -7.76 -3.68
C ALA A 198 -2.15 -8.15 -3.12
N LEU A 199 -1.15 -7.30 -3.41
CA LEU A 199 0.03 -7.20 -2.56
C LEU A 199 -0.32 -6.68 -1.17
N PRO A 200 0.08 -7.37 -0.09
CA PRO A 200 -0.07 -6.87 1.28
C PRO A 200 0.69 -5.54 1.49
N PRO A 201 0.30 -4.69 2.45
CA PRO A 201 0.92 -3.38 2.71
C PRO A 201 2.41 -3.44 3.12
N LEU A 202 2.94 -4.62 3.42
CA LEU A 202 4.35 -4.86 3.75
C LEU A 202 5.20 -5.29 2.53
N VAL A 203 4.56 -5.42 1.36
CA VAL A 203 5.20 -5.83 0.10
C VAL A 203 5.13 -4.67 -0.89
N VAL A 204 6.28 -4.32 -1.48
CA VAL A 204 6.39 -3.20 -2.40
C VAL A 204 6.88 -3.67 -3.77
N PRO A 205 6.42 -3.05 -4.86
CA PRO A 205 7.01 -3.26 -6.18
C PRO A 205 8.47 -2.78 -6.20
N VAL A 206 9.35 -3.50 -6.88
CA VAL A 206 10.76 -3.13 -7.05
C VAL A 206 10.90 -2.23 -8.26
N ILE A 207 11.51 -1.07 -8.07
CA ILE A 207 11.72 -0.09 -9.14
C ILE A 207 12.68 -0.68 -10.18
N GLY A 208 12.25 -0.71 -11.45
CA GLY A 208 13.02 -1.28 -12.55
C GLY A 208 13.03 -2.82 -12.60
N GLY A 209 12.33 -3.49 -11.68
CA GLY A 209 12.01 -4.91 -11.81
C GLY A 209 10.73 -5.07 -12.63
N ASP A 210 10.77 -5.91 -13.66
CA ASP A 210 9.65 -6.19 -14.57
C ASP A 210 8.47 -6.84 -13.83
N GLY A 211 7.69 -6.03 -13.10
CA GLY A 211 6.58 -6.52 -12.27
C GLY A 211 7.01 -7.23 -10.98
N SER A 212 8.30 -7.17 -10.63
CA SER A 212 8.81 -7.79 -9.40
C SER A 212 8.42 -7.01 -8.15
N TYR A 213 8.30 -7.71 -7.03
CA TYR A 213 7.99 -7.15 -5.73
C TYR A 213 8.79 -7.83 -4.62
N ALA A 214 8.98 -7.13 -3.52
CA ALA A 214 9.77 -7.59 -2.38
C ALA A 214 9.21 -7.03 -1.07
N VAL A 215 9.54 -7.68 0.03
CA VAL A 215 9.52 -7.03 1.34
C VAL A 215 10.70 -6.06 1.39
N PRO A 216 10.50 -4.76 1.68
CA PRO A 216 11.59 -3.79 1.85
C PRO A 216 12.64 -4.30 2.83
N GLU A 217 13.92 -4.13 2.51
CA GLU A 217 15.04 -4.64 3.33
C GLU A 217 14.91 -4.25 4.82
N PRO A 218 14.52 -3.01 5.19
CA PRO A 218 14.33 -2.65 6.59
C PRO A 218 13.21 -3.43 7.30
N LEU A 219 12.19 -3.93 6.58
CA LEU A 219 11.09 -4.70 7.18
C LEU A 219 11.42 -6.20 7.25
N ARG A 220 12.33 -6.64 6.38
CA ARG A 220 12.65 -8.04 6.14
C ARG A 220 13.13 -8.75 7.41
N GLU A 221 14.14 -8.21 8.06
CA GLU A 221 14.70 -8.78 9.30
C GLU A 221 13.64 -8.89 10.41
N THR A 222 12.85 -7.83 10.60
CA THR A 222 11.79 -7.82 11.61
C THR A 222 10.70 -8.86 11.34
N ILE A 223 10.31 -9.04 10.07
CA ILE A 223 9.36 -10.08 9.68
C ILE A 223 9.96 -11.47 9.91
N GLN A 224 11.22 -11.70 9.53
CA GLN A 224 11.90 -12.99 9.75
C GLN A 224 11.97 -13.36 11.23
N GLN A 225 12.23 -12.39 12.12
CA GLN A 225 12.29 -12.60 13.56
C GLN A 225 10.91 -12.89 14.17
N ARG A 226 9.86 -12.20 13.71
CA ARG A 226 8.50 -12.32 14.28
C ARG A 226 7.69 -13.47 13.69
N LEU A 227 7.94 -13.79 12.43
CA LEU A 227 7.30 -14.86 11.68
C LEU A 227 8.40 -15.77 11.10
N PRO A 228 9.13 -16.52 11.94
CA PRO A 228 10.18 -17.38 11.44
C PRO A 228 9.62 -18.50 10.56
N LEU A 229 10.34 -18.81 9.48
CA LEU A 229 10.22 -20.10 8.81
C LEU A 229 11.02 -21.12 9.60
N THR A 230 10.55 -22.36 9.67
CA THR A 230 11.38 -23.48 10.12
C THR A 230 12.55 -23.69 9.15
N ASP A 231 13.66 -24.27 9.62
CA ASP A 231 14.82 -24.57 8.74
C ASP A 231 14.46 -25.46 7.55
N ARG A 232 13.42 -26.29 7.71
CA ARG A 232 12.89 -27.13 6.63
C ARG A 232 12.13 -26.28 5.60
N GLU A 233 11.20 -25.44 6.05
CA GLU A 233 10.45 -24.53 5.16
C GLU A 233 11.40 -23.57 4.43
N ARG A 234 12.35 -22.97 5.14
CA ARG A 234 13.33 -22.03 4.57
C ARG A 234 14.19 -22.69 3.50
N ARG A 235 14.73 -23.89 3.74
CA ARG A 235 15.53 -24.63 2.75
C ARG A 235 14.71 -24.99 1.52
N ALA A 236 13.52 -25.55 1.71
CA ALA A 236 12.63 -25.90 0.61
C ALA A 236 12.29 -24.67 -0.25
N LEU A 237 12.01 -23.53 0.38
CA LEU A 237 11.71 -22.27 -0.32
C LEU A 237 12.90 -21.77 -1.14
N LEU A 238 14.11 -21.79 -0.57
CA LEU A 238 15.32 -21.31 -1.26
C LEU A 238 15.78 -22.25 -2.37
N GLU A 239 15.69 -23.56 -2.17
CA GLU A 239 16.00 -24.57 -3.20
C GLU A 239 15.02 -24.46 -4.38
N ALA A 240 13.73 -24.28 -4.09
CA ALA A 240 12.72 -24.05 -5.13
C ALA A 240 13.00 -22.76 -5.91
N PHE A 241 13.36 -21.67 -5.23
CA PHE A 241 13.68 -20.39 -5.88
C PHE A 241 14.96 -20.47 -6.74
N GLN A 242 15.99 -21.21 -6.31
CA GLN A 242 17.25 -21.36 -7.05
C GLN A 242 17.16 -22.33 -8.24
N GLY A 243 16.18 -23.23 -8.23
CA GLY A 243 15.93 -24.17 -9.32
C GLY A 243 15.13 -23.60 -10.48
N MET A 244 14.67 -22.35 -10.37
CA MET A 244 13.97 -21.59 -11.42
C MET A 244 14.95 -20.76 -12.24
#